data_AF-A0A0F9JCH8-F1
#
_entry.id   AF-A0A0F9JCH8-F1
#
_cell.length_a   1.000
_cell.length_b   1.000
_cell.length_c   1.000
_cell.angle_alpha   90.00
_cell.angle_beta   90.00
_cell.angle_gamma   90.00
#
_symmetry.space_group_name_H-M   'P 1'
#
loop_
_entity.id
_entity.type
_entity.pdbx_description
1 polymer ?
#
loop_
_entity_poly.entity_id
_entity_poly.type
_entity_poly.pdbx_seq_one_letter_code
_entity_poly.pdbx_strand_id
1 'polypeptide(L)'
;MPQEITRASIRSWIENIATGEFHYRNILGLGGKLSPEDDTKLRKIIYELCHEKDPICESVGRNDGYYVPIDNHAQALDWQSVGSKIDSGLILPFDLRSHVFIYPDTTIVVAGSKSSGKTGFLYRTVVLNMQFIKVVLLTNLEGGLGMLKDRFDAM
;
A
#
# COMPACT_ATOMS: atom_id res chain seq x y z
N MET A 1 29.50 31.37 0.45
CA MET A 1 29.53 31.74 1.88
C MET A 1 29.29 30.47 2.66
N PRO A 2 30.10 30.11 3.67
CA PRO A 2 29.81 28.94 4.49
C PRO A 2 28.44 29.15 5.15
N GLN A 3 27.48 28.29 4.85
CA GLN A 3 26.16 28.35 5.48
C GLN A 3 26.35 28.11 6.97
N GLU A 4 26.00 29.10 7.77
CA GLU A 4 26.10 28.99 9.22
C GLU A 4 25.14 27.90 9.70
N ILE A 5 25.68 26.89 10.39
CA ILE A 5 24.89 25.80 10.96
C ILE A 5 24.14 26.35 12.16
N THR A 6 22.88 26.72 11.94
CA THR A 6 21.96 27.19 12.97
C THR A 6 20.80 26.21 13.14
N ARG A 7 20.16 26.23 14.32
CA ARG A 7 18.97 25.42 14.61
C ARG A 7 17.83 25.73 13.63
N ALA A 8 17.66 27.00 13.25
CA ALA A 8 16.63 27.43 12.30
C ALA A 8 16.86 26.83 10.90
N SER A 9 18.10 26.84 10.42
CA SER A 9 18.44 26.24 9.11
C SER A 9 18.18 24.73 9.08
N ILE A 10 18.52 24.02 10.16
CA ILE A 10 18.32 22.57 10.27
C ILE A 10 16.82 22.24 10.32
N ARG A 11 16.05 22.96 11.15
CA ARG A 11 14.59 22.80 11.24
C ARG A 11 13.92 23.00 9.86
N SER A 12 14.24 24.10 9.18
CA SER A 12 13.68 24.39 7.86
C SER A 12 14.02 23.31 6.83
N TRP A 13 15.23 22.76 6.86
CA TRP A 13 15.62 21.66 5.99
C TRP A 13 14.81 20.37 6.27
N ILE A 14 14.60 20.02 7.55
CA ILE A 14 13.79 18.84 7.93
C ILE A 14 12.33 19.02 7.49
N GLU A 15 11.73 20.18 7.75
CA GLU A 15 10.31 20.43 7.48
C GLU A 15 9.99 20.56 5.97
N ASN A 16 10.92 21.08 5.15
CA ASN A 16 10.63 21.44 3.76
C ASN A 16 11.38 20.63 2.70
N ILE A 17 12.48 19.95 3.05
CA ILE A 17 13.38 19.30 2.09
C ILE A 17 13.53 17.80 2.37
N ALA A 18 13.56 17.39 3.63
CA ALA A 18 13.76 16.00 3.98
C ALA A 18 12.57 15.13 3.56
N THR A 19 12.84 14.06 2.80
CA THR A 19 11.85 13.05 2.42
C THR A 19 12.38 11.67 2.77
N GLY A 20 11.65 10.93 3.60
CA GLY A 20 12.08 9.61 4.07
C GLY A 20 13.27 9.68 5.04
N GLU A 21 14.05 8.60 5.12
CA GLU A 21 15.16 8.50 6.06
C GLU A 21 16.37 9.35 5.63
N PHE A 22 16.97 10.07 6.58
CA PHE A 22 18.19 10.85 6.37
C PHE A 22 19.19 10.66 7.50
N HIS A 23 20.48 10.81 7.18
CA HIS A 23 21.55 10.81 8.17
C HIS A 23 21.93 12.24 8.55
N TYR A 24 22.20 12.50 9.83
CA TYR A 24 22.50 13.86 10.32
C TYR A 24 23.63 14.56 9.57
N ARG A 25 24.71 13.83 9.24
CA ARG A 25 25.86 14.39 8.49
C ARG A 25 25.53 14.88 7.08
N ASN A 26 24.40 14.45 6.51
CA ASN A 26 24.01 14.80 5.14
C ASN A 26 23.04 15.99 5.11
N ILE A 27 22.67 16.54 6.26
CA ILE A 27 21.84 17.74 6.33
C ILE A 27 22.53 18.90 5.61
N LEU A 28 21.74 19.70 4.87
CA LEU A 28 22.21 20.81 4.04
C LEU A 28 23.26 20.42 2.98
N GLY A 29 23.41 19.13 2.66
CA GLY A 29 24.43 18.64 1.72
C GLY A 29 25.86 18.75 2.24
N LEU A 30 26.05 18.79 3.58
CA LEU A 30 27.35 18.94 4.24
C LEU A 30 28.14 17.62 4.37
N GLY A 31 27.64 16.53 3.78
CA GLY A 31 28.31 15.23 3.79
C GLY A 31 29.76 15.32 3.34
N GLY A 32 30.69 14.89 4.21
CA GLY A 32 32.13 14.90 3.95
C GLY A 32 32.82 16.28 4.02
N LYS A 33 32.09 17.35 4.42
CA LYS A 33 32.61 18.73 4.52
C LYS A 33 32.54 19.31 5.93
N LEU A 34 32.15 18.50 6.92
CA LEU A 34 31.99 18.91 8.32
C LEU A 34 33.32 18.89 9.07
N SER A 35 33.60 19.95 9.84
CA SER A 35 34.63 19.93 10.87
C SER A 35 34.16 19.08 12.07
N PRO A 36 35.06 18.60 12.95
CA PRO A 36 34.67 17.87 14.17
C PRO A 36 33.76 18.69 15.11
N GLU A 37 33.96 20.00 15.17
CA GLU A 37 33.12 20.92 15.95
C GLU A 37 31.71 21.03 15.36
N ASP A 38 31.61 21.13 14.04
CA ASP A 38 30.34 21.18 13.32
C ASP A 38 29.57 19.85 13.43
N ASP A 39 30.25 18.70 13.34
CA ASP A 39 29.62 17.37 13.52
C ASP A 39 29.00 17.25 14.91
N THR A 40 29.72 17.69 15.94
CA THR A 40 29.26 17.67 17.34
C THR A 40 28.07 18.62 17.53
N LYS A 41 28.14 19.83 16.97
CA LYS A 41 27.07 20.82 17.01
C LYS A 41 25.80 20.30 16.33
N LEU A 42 25.94 19.69 15.15
CA LEU A 42 24.82 19.20 14.34
C LEU A 42 24.16 17.97 15.00
N ARG A 43 24.96 17.05 15.55
CA ARG A 43 24.45 15.91 16.35
C ARG A 43 23.62 16.40 17.53
N LYS A 44 24.10 17.41 18.27
CA LYS A 44 23.38 17.98 19.42
C LYS A 44 22.07 18.64 18.99
N ILE A 45 22.07 19.44 17.92
CA ILE A 45 20.87 20.14 17.45
C ILE A 45 19.78 19.16 17.02
N ILE A 46 20.11 18.13 16.24
CA ILE A 46 19.09 17.15 15.84
C ILE A 46 18.58 16.37 17.05
N TYR A 47 19.48 15.97 17.96
CA TYR A 47 19.07 15.29 19.17
C TYR A 47 18.04 16.13 19.95
N GLU A 48 18.26 17.43 20.10
CA GLU A 48 17.30 18.35 20.71
C GLU A 48 15.99 18.45 19.93
N LEU A 49 16.04 18.57 18.59
CA LEU A 49 14.85 18.67 17.73
C LEU A 49 13.99 17.41 17.73
N CYS A 50 14.58 16.23 17.93
CA CYS A 50 13.80 14.99 18.01
C CYS A 50 13.31 14.66 19.43
N HIS A 51 13.78 15.37 20.47
CA HIS A 51 13.36 15.17 21.88
C HIS A 51 12.65 16.40 22.49
N GLU A 52 12.33 17.40 21.68
CA GLU A 52 11.54 18.55 22.13
C GLU A 52 10.05 18.17 22.32
N LYS A 53 9.28 19.07 22.95
CA LYS A 53 7.85 18.82 23.24
C LYS A 53 7.02 18.57 21.97
N ASP A 54 7.41 19.20 20.86
CA ASP A 54 6.78 19.07 19.54
C ASP A 54 7.87 18.69 18.53
N PRO A 55 8.28 17.41 18.48
CA PRO A 55 9.39 16.97 17.67
C PRO A 55 9.02 17.00 16.18
N ILE A 56 9.99 17.39 15.35
CA ILE A 56 9.85 17.44 13.88
C ILE A 56 10.48 16.22 13.18
N CYS A 57 11.18 15.39 13.95
CA CYS A 57 11.88 14.20 13.50
C CYS A 57 11.86 13.13 14.58
N GLU A 58 12.00 11.88 14.18
CA GLU A 58 12.22 10.75 15.08
C GLU A 58 13.41 9.91 14.63
N SER A 59 14.02 9.19 15.58
CA SER A 59 15.13 8.27 15.30
C SER A 59 14.61 6.98 14.67
N VAL A 60 15.26 6.51 13.60
CA VAL A 60 14.89 5.25 12.93
C VAL A 60 15.23 4.02 13.79
N GLY A 61 16.04 4.17 14.84
CA GLY A 61 16.33 3.14 15.86
C GLY A 61 17.24 1.98 15.42
N ARG A 62 17.34 1.71 14.10
CA ARG A 62 18.18 0.62 13.55
C ARG A 62 19.65 0.99 13.35
N ASN A 63 19.93 2.26 13.08
CA ASN A 63 21.28 2.78 12.80
C ASN A 63 21.48 4.12 13.54
N ASP A 64 22.62 4.30 14.20
CA ASP A 64 22.96 5.56 14.87
C ASP A 64 23.03 6.71 13.84
N GLY A 65 22.49 7.87 14.20
CA GLY A 65 22.52 9.07 13.37
C GLY A 65 21.50 9.12 12.23
N TYR A 66 20.59 8.14 12.11
CA TYR A 66 19.50 8.14 11.13
C TYR A 66 18.18 8.58 11.73
N TYR A 67 17.50 9.47 11.01
CA TYR A 67 16.24 10.10 11.42
C TYR A 67 15.24 10.09 10.27
N VAL A 68 13.96 10.21 10.60
CA VAL A 68 12.87 10.42 9.63
C VAL A 68 12.05 11.64 10.06
N PRO A 69 11.61 12.51 9.14
CA PRO A 69 10.71 13.61 9.47
C PRO A 69 9.37 13.07 9.96
N ILE A 70 8.79 13.73 10.96
CA ILE A 70 7.44 13.43 11.41
C ILE A 70 6.46 14.16 10.50
N ASP A 71 5.60 13.42 9.80
CA ASP A 71 4.53 14.01 8.98
C ASP A 71 3.31 14.34 9.86
N ASN A 72 3.26 15.59 10.32
CA ASN A 72 2.14 16.15 11.08
C ASN A 72 0.97 16.61 10.19
N HIS A 73 1.04 16.41 8.86
CA HIS A 73 0.03 16.83 7.89
C HIS A 73 -0.85 15.67 7.39
N ALA A 74 -0.66 14.45 7.91
CA ALA A 74 -1.52 13.31 7.61
C ALA A 74 -2.98 13.64 7.96
N GLN A 75 -3.81 13.86 6.93
CA GLN A 75 -5.24 14.07 7.12
C GLN A 75 -5.93 12.73 7.35
N ALA A 76 -6.79 12.66 8.35
CA ALA A 76 -7.63 11.50 8.57
C ALA A 76 -8.52 11.27 7.34
N LEU A 77 -8.47 10.06 6.79
CA LEU A 77 -9.38 9.64 5.74
C LEU A 77 -10.74 9.32 6.37
N ASP A 78 -11.73 10.17 6.15
CA ASP A 78 -13.12 9.89 6.55
C ASP A 78 -13.80 8.96 5.53
N TRP A 79 -13.47 7.68 5.61
CA TRP A 79 -14.07 6.65 4.77
C TRP A 79 -15.54 6.34 5.16
N GLN A 80 -16.01 6.78 6.33
CA GLN A 80 -17.39 6.54 6.79
C GLN A 80 -18.39 7.52 6.18
N SER A 81 -17.93 8.72 5.81
CA SER A 81 -18.73 9.69 5.06
C SER A 81 -19.03 9.29 3.61
N VAL A 82 -18.32 8.28 3.09
CA VAL A 82 -18.46 7.83 1.70
C VAL A 82 -19.77 7.05 1.55
N GLY A 83 -20.63 7.51 0.63
CA GLY A 83 -21.92 6.88 0.35
C GLY A 83 -21.81 5.41 -0.07
N SER A 84 -22.94 4.69 0.08
CA SER A 84 -23.04 3.27 -0.24
C SER A 84 -22.68 3.00 -1.69
N LYS A 85 -21.80 2.02 -1.90
CA LYS A 85 -21.35 1.63 -3.23
C LYS A 85 -22.27 0.58 -3.83
N ILE A 86 -22.39 0.58 -5.15
CA ILE A 86 -23.17 -0.42 -5.89
C ILE A 86 -22.38 -1.73 -5.85
N ASP A 87 -23.05 -2.80 -5.41
CA ASP A 87 -22.50 -4.13 -5.44
C ASP A 87 -22.74 -4.80 -6.80
N SER A 88 -21.81 -5.64 -7.25
CA SER A 88 -21.95 -6.39 -8.49
C SER A 88 -23.10 -7.42 -8.50
N GLY A 89 -23.57 -7.85 -7.33
CA GLY A 89 -24.56 -8.91 -7.19
C GLY A 89 -24.04 -10.31 -7.51
N LEU A 90 -22.73 -10.47 -7.78
CA LEU A 90 -22.14 -11.75 -8.16
C LEU A 90 -22.18 -12.74 -6.98
N ILE A 91 -22.78 -13.90 -7.19
CA ILE A 91 -22.82 -14.99 -6.22
C ILE A 91 -21.58 -15.87 -6.38
N LEU A 92 -20.84 -16.11 -5.30
CA LEU A 92 -19.65 -16.98 -5.31
C LEU A 92 -19.90 -18.32 -4.61
N PRO A 93 -19.24 -19.41 -5.03
CA PRO A 93 -19.23 -20.68 -4.30
C PRO A 93 -18.71 -20.53 -2.87
N PHE A 94 -19.03 -21.52 -2.02
CA PHE A 94 -18.60 -21.60 -0.61
C PHE A 94 -19.04 -20.43 0.27
N ASP A 95 -20.10 -19.73 -0.13
CA ASP A 95 -20.56 -18.51 0.54
C ASP A 95 -19.49 -17.42 0.64
N LEU A 96 -18.48 -17.42 -0.25
CA LEU A 96 -17.41 -16.42 -0.22
C LEU A 96 -17.93 -14.98 -0.30
N ARG A 97 -19.13 -14.80 -0.85
CA ARG A 97 -19.75 -13.48 -0.99
C ARG A 97 -20.03 -12.80 0.36
N SER A 98 -20.20 -13.56 1.46
CA SER A 98 -20.31 -12.99 2.82
C SER A 98 -18.99 -12.40 3.34
N HIS A 99 -17.87 -12.70 2.69
CA HIS A 99 -16.52 -12.26 3.08
C HIS A 99 -15.87 -11.29 2.09
N VAL A 100 -16.45 -11.07 0.90
CA VAL A 100 -15.86 -10.18 -0.12
C VAL A 100 -16.92 -9.28 -0.75
N PHE A 101 -16.59 -8.01 -0.93
CA PHE A 101 -17.37 -7.04 -1.71
C PHE A 101 -16.76 -6.93 -3.12
N ILE A 102 -17.59 -6.99 -4.15
CA ILE A 102 -17.13 -6.91 -5.55
C ILE A 102 -17.87 -5.78 -6.24
N TYR A 103 -17.11 -4.80 -6.75
CA TYR A 103 -17.68 -3.72 -7.56
C TYR A 103 -18.11 -4.23 -8.94
N PRO A 104 -19.12 -3.60 -9.54
CA PRO A 104 -19.32 -3.66 -10.99
C PRO A 104 -18.01 -3.37 -11.74
N ASP A 105 -17.88 -3.93 -12.95
CA ASP A 105 -16.71 -3.75 -13.83
C ASP A 105 -15.37 -4.25 -13.27
N THR A 106 -15.39 -5.07 -12.21
CA THR A 106 -14.19 -5.72 -11.67
C THR A 106 -13.77 -6.90 -12.55
N THR A 107 -12.50 -6.95 -12.96
CA THR A 107 -11.92 -8.14 -13.58
C THR A 107 -11.46 -9.13 -12.51
N ILE A 108 -11.99 -10.35 -12.54
CA ILE A 108 -11.65 -11.41 -11.58
C ILE A 108 -10.83 -12.50 -12.30
N VAL A 109 -9.72 -12.92 -11.69
CA VAL A 109 -8.86 -13.99 -12.19
C VAL A 109 -8.88 -15.16 -11.22
N VAL A 110 -9.24 -16.36 -11.72
CA VAL A 110 -9.21 -17.61 -10.94
C VAL A 110 -7.93 -18.37 -11.25
N ALA A 111 -7.00 -18.40 -10.30
CA ALA A 111 -5.69 -19.06 -10.43
C ALA A 111 -5.47 -20.11 -9.32
N GLY A 112 -4.49 -21.00 -9.52
CA GLY A 112 -4.25 -22.14 -8.63
C GLY A 112 -3.54 -23.31 -9.32
N SER A 113 -3.03 -24.26 -8.55
CA SER A 113 -2.28 -25.43 -9.04
C SER A 113 -3.14 -26.39 -9.87
N LYS A 114 -2.50 -27.30 -10.62
CA LYS A 114 -3.21 -28.37 -11.34
C LYS A 114 -4.09 -29.16 -10.36
N SER A 115 -5.32 -29.47 -10.75
CA SER A 115 -6.29 -30.20 -9.94
C SER A 115 -6.79 -29.49 -8.67
N SER A 116 -6.51 -28.19 -8.47
CA SER A 116 -7.02 -27.43 -7.31
C SER A 116 -8.52 -27.07 -7.38
N GLY A 117 -9.25 -27.60 -8.35
CA GLY A 117 -10.68 -27.30 -8.51
C GLY A 117 -11.04 -25.98 -9.19
N LYS A 118 -10.08 -25.24 -9.78
CA LYS A 118 -10.32 -23.93 -10.45
C LYS A 118 -11.50 -23.94 -11.41
N THR A 119 -11.55 -24.93 -12.30
CA THR A 119 -12.61 -25.01 -13.30
C THR A 119 -13.96 -25.31 -12.67
N GLY A 120 -13.99 -26.17 -11.64
CA GLY A 120 -15.20 -26.45 -10.88
C GLY A 120 -15.71 -25.21 -10.15
N PHE A 121 -14.81 -24.45 -9.51
CA PHE A 121 -15.14 -23.18 -8.89
C PHE A 121 -15.73 -22.19 -9.91
N LEU A 122 -15.04 -21.96 -11.04
CA LEU A 122 -15.49 -21.03 -12.07
C LEU A 122 -16.85 -21.42 -12.64
N TYR A 123 -17.06 -22.71 -12.97
CA TYR A 123 -18.31 -23.17 -13.53
C TYR A 123 -19.44 -23.13 -12.51
N ARG A 124 -19.17 -23.45 -11.24
CA ARG A 124 -20.17 -23.28 -10.18
C ARG A 124 -20.58 -21.82 -10.02
N THR A 125 -19.62 -20.89 -10.08
CA THR A 125 -19.92 -19.44 -10.13
C THR A 125 -20.83 -19.12 -11.31
N VAL A 126 -20.54 -19.62 -12.51
CA VAL A 126 -21.41 -19.42 -13.68
C VAL A 126 -22.83 -19.95 -13.43
N VAL A 127 -22.96 -21.19 -12.93
CA VAL A 127 -24.25 -21.83 -12.66
C VAL A 127 -25.08 -21.05 -11.64
N LEU A 128 -24.45 -20.54 -10.58
CA LEU A 128 -25.13 -19.76 -9.55
C LEU A 128 -25.68 -18.42 -10.06
N ASN A 129 -25.12 -17.91 -11.17
CA ASN A 129 -25.43 -16.57 -11.66
C ASN A 129 -26.17 -16.54 -13.00
N MET A 130 -26.17 -17.62 -13.78
CA MET A 130 -26.73 -17.63 -15.14
C MET A 130 -28.23 -17.30 -15.23
N GLN A 131 -28.97 -17.43 -14.13
CA GLN A 131 -30.39 -17.03 -14.07
C GLN A 131 -30.58 -15.53 -13.81
N PHE A 132 -29.56 -14.85 -13.28
CA PHE A 132 -29.64 -13.45 -12.83
C PHE A 132 -28.86 -12.50 -13.75
N ILE A 133 -27.80 -12.99 -14.40
CA ILE A 133 -26.94 -12.19 -15.28
C ILE A 133 -26.64 -12.93 -16.59
N LYS A 134 -26.39 -12.14 -17.64
CA LYS A 134 -25.94 -12.68 -18.93
C LYS A 134 -24.51 -13.20 -18.81
N VAL A 135 -24.35 -14.50 -18.98
CA VAL A 135 -23.02 -15.14 -19.04
C VAL A 135 -22.64 -15.40 -20.50
N VAL A 136 -21.40 -15.06 -20.86
CA VAL A 136 -20.85 -15.32 -22.20
C VAL A 136 -19.51 -16.04 -22.04
N LEU A 137 -19.39 -17.22 -22.65
CA LEU A 137 -18.12 -17.93 -22.76
C LEU A 137 -17.38 -17.46 -24.01
N LEU A 138 -16.21 -16.83 -23.82
CA LEU A 138 -15.42 -16.30 -24.93
C LEU A 138 -14.43 -17.31 -25.52
N THR A 139 -13.80 -18.13 -24.67
CA THR A 139 -12.80 -19.11 -25.12
C THR A 139 -12.72 -20.29 -24.15
N ASN A 140 -12.37 -21.46 -24.69
CA ASN A 140 -12.04 -22.66 -23.93
C ASN A 140 -10.90 -23.39 -24.66
N LEU A 141 -9.69 -23.30 -24.12
CA LEU A 141 -8.47 -23.84 -24.75
C LEU A 141 -8.10 -25.25 -24.28
N GLU A 142 -8.61 -25.70 -23.13
CA GLU A 142 -8.15 -26.94 -22.48
C GLU A 142 -9.06 -28.15 -22.73
N GLY A 143 -10.23 -27.98 -23.35
CA GLY A 143 -11.02 -29.13 -23.78
C GLY A 143 -12.22 -28.81 -24.66
N GLY A 144 -12.80 -29.85 -25.26
CA GLY A 144 -13.90 -29.72 -26.22
C GLY A 144 -15.25 -29.40 -25.59
N LEU A 145 -16.22 -29.04 -26.44
CA LEU A 145 -17.59 -28.71 -26.04
C LEU A 145 -18.31 -29.86 -25.30
N GLY A 146 -18.00 -31.12 -25.63
CA GLY A 146 -18.57 -32.28 -24.93
C GLY A 146 -18.21 -32.29 -23.44
N MET A 147 -16.92 -32.15 -23.13
CA MET A 147 -16.45 -32.08 -21.74
C MET A 147 -17.00 -30.86 -21.00
N LEU A 148 -17.17 -29.73 -21.70
CA LEU A 148 -17.81 -28.55 -21.12
C LEU A 148 -19.25 -28.86 -20.72
N LYS A 149 -20.03 -29.47 -21.62
CA LYS A 149 -21.41 -29.88 -21.38
C LYS A 149 -21.50 -30.86 -20.21
N ASP A 150 -20.70 -31.92 -20.20
CA ASP A 150 -20.71 -32.92 -19.13
C ASP A 150 -20.43 -32.31 -17.75
N ARG A 151 -19.55 -31.29 -17.68
CA ARG A 151 -19.25 -30.58 -16.44
C ARG A 151 -20.38 -29.69 -15.95
N PHE A 152 -21.12 -29.06 -16.87
CA PHE A 152 -22.31 -28.27 -16.50
C PHE A 152 -23.48 -29.18 -16.13
N ASP A 153 -23.67 -30.31 -16.82
CA ASP A 153 -24.73 -31.28 -16.52
C ASP A 153 -24.54 -31.94 -15.13
N ALA A 154 -23.30 -31.96 -14.61
CA ALA A 154 -22.98 -32.50 -13.29
C ALA A 154 -23.16 -31.51 -12.12
N MET A 155 -23.54 -30.25 -12.37
CA MET A 155 -23.62 -29.18 -11.34
C MET A 155 -25.04 -28.85 -10.91
#